data_AF-A0A9P6IJR2-F1
#
_entry.id   AF-A0A9P6IJR2-F1
#
_cell.length_a   1.000
_cell.length_b   1.000
_cell.length_c   1.000
_cell.angle_alpha   90.00
_cell.angle_beta   90.00
_cell.angle_gamma   90.00
#
_symmetry.space_group_name_H-M   'P 1'
#
loop_
_entity.id
_entity.type
_entity.pdbx_description
1 polymer ?
#
loop_
_entity_poly.entity_id
_entity_poly.type
_entity_poly.pdbx_seq_one_letter_code
_entity_poly.pdbx_strand_id
1 'polypeptide(L)'
;NIVLIDVREAAEVAQGVIPTSHHVPLASIQEALSLPEKEFEERFGFKKFNKDDEVIFYCRSGRRSGMAYEVAKQLGYTGVRNYSGSWLDYDAKTKVQK
;
A
#
# COMPACT_ATOMS: atom_id res chain seq x y z
N ASN A 1 -4.18 14.09 -2.85
CA ASN A 1 -3.34 13.19 -3.66
C ASN A 1 -3.75 11.76 -3.32
N ILE A 2 -3.84 10.84 -4.28
CA ILE A 2 -4.20 9.43 -3.97
C ILE A 2 -2.93 8.59 -4.08
N VAL A 3 -2.61 7.87 -3.01
CA VAL A 3 -1.41 7.03 -2.93
C VAL A 3 -1.85 5.57 -2.77
N LEU A 4 -1.40 4.72 -3.68
CA LEU A 4 -1.72 3.30 -3.66
C LEU A 4 -0.50 2.52 -3.15
N ILE A 5 -0.66 1.77 -2.05
CA ILE A 5 0.41 1.04 -1.39
C ILE A 5 0.18 -0.47 -1.50
N ASP A 6 1.15 -1.15 -2.10
CA ASP A 6 1.22 -2.59 -2.17
C ASP A 6 1.95 -3.14 -0.94
N VAL A 7 1.25 -3.92 -0.11
CA VAL A 7 1.82 -4.54 1.10
C VAL A 7 2.19 -6.00 0.94
N ARG A 8 2.29 -6.49 -0.30
CA ARG A 8 2.75 -7.84 -0.62
C ARG A 8 4.27 -7.99 -0.42
N GLU A 9 4.75 -9.22 -0.54
CA GLU A 9 6.18 -9.52 -0.57
C GLU A 9 6.78 -9.23 -1.95
N ALA A 10 8.08 -8.93 -2.01
CA ALA A 10 8.77 -8.59 -3.26
C ALA A 10 8.63 -9.65 -4.36
N ALA A 11 8.54 -10.93 -3.99
CA ALA A 11 8.32 -12.02 -4.94
C ALA A 11 6.95 -11.97 -5.64
N GLU A 12 5.91 -11.48 -4.95
CA GLU A 12 4.58 -11.30 -5.55
C GLU A 12 4.53 -10.04 -6.42
N VAL A 13 5.22 -8.98 -6.01
CA VAL A 13 5.35 -7.72 -6.76
C VAL A 13 6.05 -7.95 -8.10
N ALA A 14 7.07 -8.82 -8.13
CA ALA A 14 7.76 -9.21 -9.36
C ALA A 14 6.85 -9.88 -10.40
N GLN A 15 5.71 -10.45 -10.00
CA GLN A 15 4.74 -11.08 -10.91
C GLN A 15 3.77 -10.06 -11.53
N GLY A 16 3.72 -8.85 -10.99
CA GLY A 16 2.82 -7.79 -11.45
C GLY A 16 2.32 -6.94 -10.30
N VAL A 17 2.13 -5.66 -10.58
CA VAL A 17 1.63 -4.64 -9.64
C VAL A 17 0.52 -3.84 -10.28
N ILE A 18 -0.32 -3.24 -9.44
CA ILE A 18 -1.28 -2.25 -9.94
C ILE A 18 -0.45 -1.05 -10.41
N PRO A 19 -0.69 -0.51 -11.62
CA PRO A 19 -0.04 0.71 -12.09
C PRO A 19 -0.14 1.81 -11.04
N THR A 20 0.90 2.65 -10.95
CA THR A 20 1.01 3.76 -9.98
C THR A 20 1.04 3.37 -8.51
N SER A 21 1.14 2.07 -8.18
CA SER A 21 1.35 1.64 -6.79
C SER A 21 2.81 1.72 -6.35
N HIS A 22 3.00 1.99 -5.06
CA HIS A 22 4.30 1.92 -4.40
C HIS A 22 4.36 0.68 -3.51
N HIS A 23 5.50 -0.02 -3.53
CA HIS A 23 5.68 -1.23 -2.75
C HIS A 23 6.23 -0.90 -1.35
N VAL A 24 5.47 -1.27 -0.32
CA VAL A 24 5.89 -1.19 1.09
C VAL A 24 5.39 -2.46 1.79
N PRO A 25 6.24 -3.47 2.03
CA PRO A 25 5.84 -4.73 2.66
C PRO A 25 5.13 -4.52 3.99
N LEU A 26 4.13 -5.34 4.30
CA LEU A 26 3.37 -5.23 5.56
C LEU A 26 4.28 -5.16 6.79
N ALA A 27 5.35 -5.97 6.82
CA ALA A 27 6.30 -6.00 7.92
C ALA A 27 7.01 -4.66 8.15
N SER A 28 7.15 -3.83 7.11
CA SER A 28 7.79 -2.52 7.18
C SER A 28 6.80 -1.37 7.34
N ILE A 29 5.49 -1.58 7.22
CA ILE A 29 4.49 -0.50 7.27
C ILE A 29 4.57 0.30 8.56
N GLN A 30 4.59 -0.37 9.71
CA GLN A 30 4.61 0.31 11.01
C GLN A 30 5.84 1.22 11.16
N GLU A 31 7.00 0.71 10.77
CA GLU A 31 8.25 1.46 10.80
C GLU A 31 8.22 2.60 9.78
N ALA A 32 7.89 2.31 8.52
CA ALA A 32 7.84 3.26 7.41
C ALA A 32 6.94 4.47 7.71
N LEU A 33 5.76 4.22 8.27
CA LEU A 33 4.82 5.27 8.64
C LEU A 33 5.32 6.12 9.82
N SER A 34 6.23 5.60 10.64
CA SER A 34 6.85 6.28 11.78
C SER A 34 8.16 7.01 11.42
N LEU A 35 8.82 6.66 10.31
CA LEU A 35 10.07 7.28 9.87
C LEU A 35 9.90 8.78 9.52
N PRO A 36 10.94 9.61 9.64
CA PRO A 36 10.96 10.95 9.04
C PRO A 36 10.80 10.89 7.51
N GLU A 37 10.28 11.97 6.90
CA GLU A 37 10.05 12.05 5.44
C GLU A 37 11.29 11.69 4.62
N LYS A 38 12.45 12.23 5.03
CA LYS A 38 13.73 12.02 4.34
C LYS A 38 14.15 10.53 4.35
N GLU A 39 14.10 9.88 5.51
CA GLU A 39 14.50 8.47 5.64
C GLU A 39 13.53 7.53 4.91
N PHE A 40 12.24 7.89 4.89
CA PHE A 40 11.24 7.15 4.12
C PHE A 40 11.54 7.22 2.62
N GLU A 41 11.84 8.40 2.10
CA GLU A 41 12.14 8.60 0.68
C GLU A 41 13.43 7.88 0.28
N GLU A 42 14.47 7.93 1.11
CA GLU A 42 15.73 7.20 0.89
C GLU A 42 15.52 5.67 0.88
N ARG A 43 14.62 5.15 1.72
CA ARG A 43 14.38 3.70 1.83
C ARG A 43 13.45 3.13 0.77
N PHE A 44 12.38 3.86 0.44
CA PHE A 44 11.33 3.37 -0.44
C PHE A 44 11.36 4.01 -1.84
N GLY A 45 12.14 5.07 -2.04
CA GLY A 45 12.31 5.71 -3.34
C GLY A 45 11.12 6.55 -3.79
N PHE A 46 10.23 6.94 -2.88
CA PHE A 46 9.11 7.83 -3.18
C PHE A 46 8.81 8.76 -2.01
N LYS A 47 8.19 9.90 -2.32
CA LYS A 47 7.84 10.91 -1.32
C LYS A 47 6.86 10.34 -0.31
N LYS A 48 7.15 10.56 0.98
CA LYS A 48 6.24 10.19 2.07
C LYS A 48 4.92 10.95 1.93
N PHE A 49 3.81 10.23 2.11
CA PHE A 49 2.48 10.81 2.11
C PHE A 49 2.13 11.41 3.49
N ASN A 50 1.31 12.45 3.48
CA ASN A 50 0.85 13.10 4.69
C ASN A 50 -0.24 12.28 5.38
N LYS A 51 -0.54 12.61 6.64
CA LYS A 51 -1.61 11.95 7.40
C LYS A 51 -3.00 12.18 6.82
N ASP A 52 -3.18 13.31 6.13
CA ASP A 52 -4.44 13.72 5.50
C ASP A 52 -4.55 13.31 4.02
N ASP A 53 -3.49 12.73 3.44
CA ASP A 53 -3.54 12.21 2.07
C ASP A 53 -4.41 10.95 2.00
N GLU A 54 -5.02 10.72 0.82
CA GLU A 54 -5.82 9.52 0.60
C GLU A 54 -4.88 8.35 0.28
N VAL A 55 -4.78 7.38 1.19
CA VAL A 55 -3.84 6.25 1.10
C VAL A 55 -4.62 4.95 1.02
N ILE A 56 -4.49 4.22 -0.07
CA ILE A 56 -5.19 2.97 -0.31
C ILE A 56 -4.19 1.82 -0.18
N PHE A 57 -4.42 0.93 0.78
CA PHE A 57 -3.61 -0.28 0.93
C PHE A 57 -4.25 -1.44 0.18
N TYR A 58 -3.43 -2.23 -0.52
CA TYR A 58 -3.85 -3.48 -1.13
C TYR A 58 -2.78 -4.55 -0.95
N CYS A 59 -3.19 -5.82 -1.01
CA CYS A 59 -2.26 -6.95 -0.97
C CYS A 59 -2.61 -7.96 -2.06
N ARG A 60 -2.53 -9.26 -1.76
CA ARG A 60 -3.03 -10.32 -2.67
C ARG A 60 -4.55 -10.53 -2.55
N SER A 61 -5.05 -10.70 -1.33
CA SER A 61 -6.44 -11.15 -1.04
C SER A 61 -7.15 -10.36 0.07
N GLY A 62 -6.69 -9.15 0.39
CA GLY A 62 -7.32 -8.24 1.37
C GLY A 62 -6.88 -8.38 2.83
N ARG A 63 -6.29 -9.50 3.25
CA ARG A 63 -5.96 -9.73 4.68
C ARG A 63 -4.82 -8.83 5.20
N ARG A 64 -3.71 -8.76 4.46
CA ARG A 64 -2.54 -7.96 4.85
C ARG A 64 -2.81 -6.46 4.74
N SER A 65 -3.56 -6.04 3.72
CA SER A 65 -3.96 -4.64 3.56
C SER A 65 -4.90 -4.16 4.67
N GLY A 66 -5.74 -5.03 5.22
CA GLY A 66 -6.51 -4.74 6.43
C GLY A 66 -5.61 -4.44 7.63
N MET A 67 -4.56 -5.24 7.84
CA MET A 67 -3.59 -4.99 8.92
C MET A 67 -2.85 -3.66 8.72
N ALA A 68 -2.41 -3.36 7.50
CA ALA A 68 -1.74 -2.10 7.17
C ALA A 68 -2.66 -0.88 7.41
N TYR A 69 -3.94 -1.00 7.04
CA TYR A 69 -4.95 0.01 7.31
C TYR A 69 -5.10 0.30 8.81
N GLU A 70 -5.21 -0.74 9.65
CA GLU A 70 -5.33 -0.55 11.10
C GLU A 70 -4.09 0.11 11.70
N VAL A 71 -2.89 -0.33 11.29
CA VAL A 71 -1.63 0.28 11.73
C VAL A 71 -1.56 1.76 11.34
N ALA A 72 -1.91 2.10 10.10
CA ALA A 72 -1.89 3.48 9.64
C ALA A 72 -2.90 4.36 10.39
N LYS A 73 -4.10 3.83 10.66
CA LYS A 73 -5.12 4.51 11.46
C LYS A 73 -4.64 4.75 12.90
N GLN A 74 -3.98 3.78 13.53
CA GLN A 74 -3.39 3.93 14.86
C GLN A 74 -2.30 5.01 14.92
N LEU A 75 -1.55 5.20 13.83
CA LEU A 75 -0.53 6.24 13.71
C LEU A 75 -1.10 7.63 13.37
N GLY A 76 -2.44 7.74 13.26
CA GLY A 76 -3.16 8.98 13.06
C GLY A 76 -3.32 9.39 11.59
N TYR A 77 -3.15 8.48 10.64
CA TYR A 77 -3.52 8.74 9.25
C TYR A 77 -5.04 8.68 9.12
N THR A 78 -5.64 9.75 8.58
CA THR A 78 -7.09 9.95 8.52
C THR A 78 -7.67 9.57 7.16
N GLY A 79 -6.89 9.71 6.08
CA GLY A 79 -7.29 9.39 4.71
C GLY A 79 -7.06 7.94 4.27
N VAL A 80 -6.89 7.00 5.20
CA VAL A 80 -6.55 5.61 4.86
C VAL A 80 -7.76 4.77 4.44
N ARG A 81 -7.56 3.90 3.46
CA ARG A 81 -8.56 2.96 2.94
C ARG A 81 -7.95 1.58 2.70
N ASN A 82 -8.76 0.54 2.82
CA ASN A 82 -8.38 -0.82 2.49
C ASN A 82 -9.09 -1.28 1.22
N TYR A 83 -8.33 -1.69 0.20
CA TYR A 83 -8.87 -2.36 -0.97
C TYR A 83 -8.92 -3.88 -0.73
N SER A 84 -10.06 -4.33 -0.18
CA SER A 84 -10.28 -5.73 0.22
C SER A 84 -10.18 -6.73 -0.93
N GLY A 85 -10.60 -6.34 -2.14
CA GLY A 85 -10.47 -7.17 -3.35
C GLY A 85 -9.02 -7.36 -3.79
N SER A 86 -8.16 -6.37 -3.51
CA SER A 86 -6.71 -6.47 -3.66
C SER A 86 -6.27 -6.88 -5.08
N TRP A 87 -5.06 -7.43 -5.22
CA TRP A 87 -4.53 -7.87 -6.50
C TRP A 87 -5.46 -8.85 -7.23
N LEU A 88 -6.11 -9.79 -6.54
CA LEU A 88 -6.97 -10.78 -7.17
C LEU A 88 -8.20 -10.15 -7.86
N ASP A 89 -8.85 -9.18 -7.23
CA ASP A 89 -9.98 -8.45 -7.85
C ASP A 89 -9.51 -7.58 -9.02
N TYR A 90 -8.33 -6.95 -8.89
CA TYR A 90 -7.73 -6.18 -9.99
C TYR A 90 -7.36 -7.06 -11.20
N ASP A 91 -6.70 -8.19 -10.96
CA ASP A 91 -6.33 -9.18 -11.98
C ASP A 91 -7.60 -9.72 -12.68
N ALA A 92 -8.62 -10.10 -11.91
CA ALA A 92 -9.89 -10.57 -12.46
C ALA A 92 -10.55 -9.51 -13.36
N LYS A 93 -10.61 -8.24 -12.92
CA LYS A 93 -11.22 -7.14 -13.69
C LYS A 93 -10.42 -6.77 -14.93
N THR A 94 -9.10 -6.84 -14.88
CA THR A 94 -8.23 -6.56 -16.03
C THR A 94 -8.27 -7.68 -17.08
N LYS A 95 -8.50 -8.93 -16.67
CA LYS A 95 -8.74 -10.05 -17.59
C LYS A 95 -10.10 -10.00 -18.28
N VAL A 96 -11.12 -9.44 -17.63
CA VAL A 96 -12.47 -9.29 -18.22
C VAL A 96 -12.53 -8.19 -19.28
N GLN A 97 -11.57 -7.27 -19.30
CA GLN A 97 -11.48 -6.18 -20.30
C GLN A 97 -10.54 -6.49 -21.48
N LYS A 98 -9.94 -7.69 -21.53
CA LYS A 98 -9.21 -8.21 -22.68
C LYS A 98 -10.08 -9.20 -23.45
#